data_AF-A0A535Y2R5-F1
#
_entry.id   AF-A0A535Y2R5-F1
#
_cell.length_a   1.000
_cell.length_b   1.000
_cell.length_c   1.000
_cell.angle_alpha   90.00
_cell.angle_beta   90.00
_cell.angle_gamma   90.00
#
_symmetry.space_group_name_H-M   'P 1'
#
loop_
_entity.id
_entity.type
_entity.pdbx_description
1 polymer ?
#
loop_
_entity_poly.entity_id
_entity_poly.type
_entity_poly.pdbx_seq_one_letter_code
_entity_poly.pdbx_strand_id
1 'polypeptide(L)' 'MLGITPNADDWIAIDVGATWTVSADALATRGKNTPLLGRELRGRVVAAAVGGDVRFDGGVREEIRAGVR' A
#
# COMPACT_ATOMS: atom_id res chain seq x y z
N MET A 1 -25.03 -3.91 -4.20
CA MET A 1 -23.80 -4.51 -3.64
C MET A 1 -23.34 -5.60 -4.60
N LEU A 2 -22.04 -5.71 -4.91
CA LEU A 2 -21.50 -6.52 -6.02
C LEU A 2 -21.65 -8.06 -5.87
N GLY A 3 -22.46 -8.55 -4.93
CA GLY A 3 -22.60 -9.99 -4.65
C GLY A 3 -21.36 -10.60 -3.96
N ILE A 4 -20.47 -9.78 -3.42
CA ILE A 4 -19.25 -10.21 -2.72
C ILE A 4 -19.51 -10.08 -1.21
N THR A 5 -19.29 -11.16 -0.47
CA THR A 5 -19.27 -11.14 1.00
C THR A 5 -17.90 -10.70 1.47
N PRO A 6 -17.77 -9.60 2.23
CA PRO A 6 -16.49 -9.19 2.80
C PRO A 6 -15.97 -10.28 3.75
N ASN A 7 -14.67 -10.57 3.68
CA ASN A 7 -14.01 -11.34 4.70
C ASN A 7 -13.56 -10.39 5.83
N ALA A 8 -13.89 -10.73 7.08
CA ALA A 8 -13.52 -9.91 8.24
C ALA A 8 -12.00 -9.84 8.45
N ASP A 9 -11.26 -10.80 7.91
CA ASP A 9 -9.79 -10.85 7.98
C ASP A 9 -9.10 -10.14 6.80
N ASP A 10 -9.86 -9.52 5.89
CA ASP A 10 -9.33 -8.64 4.85
C ASP A 10 -9.20 -7.21 5.40
N TRP A 11 -7.99 -6.66 5.38
CA TRP A 11 -7.74 -5.30 5.86
C TRP A 11 -6.59 -4.62 5.11
N ILE A 12 -6.60 -3.28 5.15
CA ILE A 12 -5.49 -2.44 4.71
C ILE A 12 -5.14 -1.44 5.82
N ALA A 13 -3.85 -1.22 6.02
CA ALA A 13 -3.34 -0.14 6.86
C ALA A 13 -2.86 1.00 5.97
N ILE A 14 -3.31 2.22 6.26
CA ILE A 14 -2.95 3.43 5.53
C ILE A 14 -2.30 4.39 6.50
N ASP A 15 -1.09 4.85 6.20
CA ASP A 15 -0.53 6.04 6.84
C ASP A 15 -1.12 7.27 6.14
N VAL A 16 -1.99 8.00 6.84
CA VAL A 16 -2.67 9.20 6.35
C VAL A 16 -1.80 10.47 6.38
N GLY A 17 -0.67 10.41 7.09
CA GLY A 17 0.31 11.49 7.19
C GLY A 17 1.36 11.44 6.07
N ALA A 18 1.61 10.27 5.50
CA ALA A 18 2.59 10.11 4.43
C ALA A 18 2.26 10.95 3.18
N THR A 19 3.29 11.60 2.63
CA THR A 19 3.27 12.28 1.33
C THR A 19 4.32 11.64 0.43
N TRP A 20 3.98 11.43 -0.85
CA TRP A 20 4.92 10.82 -1.80
C TRP A 20 4.59 11.21 -3.24
N THR A 21 5.63 11.26 -4.09
CA THR A 21 5.48 11.52 -5.52
C THR A 21 5.31 10.20 -6.27
N VAL A 22 4.34 10.15 -7.17
CA VAL A 22 4.12 8.99 -8.04
C VAL A 22 5.26 8.91 -9.04
N SER A 23 6.15 7.94 -8.84
CA SER A 23 7.25 7.60 -9.75
C SER A 23 6.94 6.32 -10.52
N ALA A 24 7.59 6.12 -11.67
CA ALA A 24 7.41 4.89 -12.45
C ALA A 24 7.92 3.65 -11.69
N ASP A 25 9.03 3.77 -10.97
CA ASP A 25 9.62 2.70 -10.15
C ASP A 25 8.71 2.24 -9.00
N ALA A 26 7.89 3.13 -8.44
CA ALA A 26 6.95 2.80 -7.38
C ALA A 26 5.72 2.01 -7.86
N LEU A 27 5.45 1.93 -9.17
CA LEU A 27 4.28 1.24 -9.70
C LEU A 27 4.49 -0.28 -9.73
N ALA A 28 3.55 -1.05 -9.17
CA ALA A 28 3.60 -2.51 -9.23
C ALA A 28 3.34 -3.08 -10.64
N THR A 29 2.57 -2.36 -11.47
CA THR A 29 2.20 -2.81 -12.82
C THR A 29 3.42 -2.90 -13.74
N ARG A 30 3.40 -3.79 -14.74
CA ARG A 30 4.53 -3.92 -15.69
C ARG A 30 4.61 -2.78 -16.70
N GLY A 31 3.48 -2.19 -17.08
CA GLY A 31 3.44 -1.10 -18.07
C GLY A 31 3.95 0.24 -17.55
N LYS A 32 4.06 0.41 -16.22
CA LYS A 32 4.57 1.63 -15.56
C LYS A 32 3.91 2.94 -16.02
N ASN A 33 2.66 2.89 -16.47
CA ASN A 33 1.94 4.04 -17.02
C ASN A 33 0.75 4.41 -16.13
N THR A 34 0.62 5.69 -15.82
CA THR A 34 -0.53 6.28 -15.13
C THR A 34 -0.56 7.79 -15.40
N PRO A 35 -1.74 8.42 -15.56
CA PRO A 35 -1.86 9.88 -15.68
C PRO A 35 -1.43 10.64 -14.41
N LEU A 36 -1.11 9.91 -13.34
CA LEU A 36 -0.68 10.49 -12.07
C LEU A 36 0.85 10.62 -11.92
N LEU A 37 1.66 10.17 -12.89
CA LEU A 37 3.11 10.29 -12.81
C LEU A 37 3.55 11.73 -12.52
N GLY A 38 4.49 11.89 -11.59
CA GLY A 38 5.02 13.18 -11.14
C GLY A 38 4.12 13.95 -10.17
N ARG A 39 2.90 13.47 -9.87
CA ARG A 39 2.03 14.10 -8.86
C ARG A 39 2.43 13.69 -7.45
N GLU A 40 2.35 14.63 -6.52
CA GLU A 40 2.40 14.34 -5.09
C GLU A 40 1.01 13.89 -4.61
N LEU A 41 0.98 12.80 -3.83
CA LEU A 41 -0.21 12.26 -3.19
C LEU A 41 -0.01 12.22 -1.67
N ARG A 42 -1.13 12.31 -0.95
CA ARG A 42 -1.20 12.12 0.50
C ARG A 42 -1.91 10.82 0.83
N GLY A 43 -1.44 10.12 1.84
CA GLY A 43 -1.90 8.80 2.21
C GLY A 43 -1.11 7.73 1.47
N ARG A 44 -0.64 6.71 2.19
CA ARG A 44 0.04 5.55 1.59
C ARG A 44 -0.38 4.27 2.28
N VAL A 45 -0.74 3.25 1.49
CA VAL A 45 -0.94 1.89 2.03
C VAL A 45 0.41 1.38 2.50
N VAL A 46 0.48 0.97 3.76
CA VAL A 46 1.70 0.46 4.41
C VAL A 46 1.63 -1.04 4.68
N ALA A 47 0.42 -1.62 4.73
CA ALA A 47 0.23 -3.06 4.75
C ALA A 47 -1.15 -3.45 4.21
N ALA A 48 -1.27 -4.66 3.66
CA ALA A 48 -2.55 -5.25 3.28
C ALA A 48 -2.57 -6.74 3.60
N ALA A 49 -3.68 -7.22 4.17
CA ALA A 49 -3.95 -8.62 4.40
C ALA A 49 -5.18 -9.11 3.62
N VAL A 50 -5.12 -10.37 3.20
CA VAL A 50 -6.21 -11.06 2.51
C VAL A 50 -6.38 -12.44 3.16
N GLY A 51 -7.55 -12.69 3.74
CA GLY A 51 -7.84 -13.90 4.51
C GLY A 51 -6.95 -14.06 5.74
N GLY A 52 -6.54 -12.94 6.37
CA GLY A 52 -5.65 -12.94 7.53
C GLY A 52 -4.15 -12.99 7.19
N ASP A 53 -3.78 -13.29 5.95
CA ASP A 53 -2.38 -13.29 5.52
C ASP A 53 -1.95 -11.92 5.03
N VAL A 54 -0.88 -11.35 5.59
CA VAL A 54 -0.27 -10.13 5.05
C VAL A 54 0.34 -10.42 3.67
N ARG A 55 -0.25 -9.85 2.62
CA ARG A 55 0.18 -10.02 1.21
C ARG A 55 0.97 -8.83 0.67
N PHE A 56 0.88 -7.69 1.35
CA PHE A 56 1.69 -6.52 1.07
C PHE A 56 2.22 -5.96 2.38
N ASP A 57 3.52 -5.73 2.42
CA ASP A 57 4.21 -5.06 3.49
C ASP A 57 5.03 -3.95 2.83
N GLY A 58 4.59 -2.71 3.00
CA GLY A 58 5.12 -1.53 2.32
C GLY A 58 6.50 -1.09 2.79
N GLY A 59 7.31 -2.02 3.32
CA GLY A 59 8.59 -1.76 3.98
C GLY A 59 8.50 -1.72 5.52
N VAL A 60 7.32 -1.91 6.10
CA VAL A 60 7.09 -1.77 7.56
C VAL A 60 7.88 -2.82 8.35
N ARG A 61 7.98 -4.06 7.86
CA ARG A 61 8.77 -5.08 8.59
C ARG A 61 10.26 -4.77 8.63
N GLU A 62 10.79 -4.13 7.58
CA GLU A 62 12.19 -3.71 7.55
C GLU A 62 12.43 -2.53 8.49
N GLU A 63 11.51 -1.56 8.58
CA GLU A 63 11.58 -0.45 9.55
C GLU A 63 11.51 -0.93 11.01
N ILE A 64 10.61 -1.87 11.32
CA ILE A 64 10.51 -2.47 12.66
C ILE A 64 11.77 -3.27 13.00
N ARG A 65 12.29 -4.07 12.05
CA ARG A 65 13.53 -4.83 12.25
C ARG A 65 14.75 -3.92 12.42
N ALA A 66 14.77 -2.76 11.76
CA ALA A 66 15.81 -1.75 11.88
C ALA A 66 15.75 -0.95 13.19
N GLY A 67 14.75 -1.18 14.04
CA GLY A 67 14.59 -0.48 15.33
C GLY A 67 14.22 1.00 15.17
N VAL A 68 13.80 1.42 13.98
CA VAL A 68 13.30 2.78 13.74
C VAL A 68 11.81 2.77 14.04
N ARG A 69 11.52 2.75 15.35
CA ARG A 69 10.27 3.05 16.08
C ARG A 69 9.94 2.00 17.14
#